data_AF-A0AB73NIZ2-F1
#
_entry.id   AF-A0AB73NIZ2-F1
#
_cell.length_a   1.000
_cell.length_b   1.000
_cell.length_c   1.000
_cell.angle_alpha   90.00
_cell.angle_beta   90.00
_cell.angle_gamma   90.00
#
_symmetry.space_group_name_H-M   'P 1'
#
loop_
_entity.id
_entity.type
_entity.pdbx_description
1 polymer ?
#
loop_
_entity_poly.entity_id
_entity_poly.type
_entity_poly.pdbx_seq_one_letter_code
_entity_poly.pdbx_strand_id
1 'polypeptide(L)'
;AAVKNGNLLFIRQGQAKTASGKPIPVMTIIRSLGDGHQFSMADRGAYTGVVANWLNTRTTEKPEVKVKRKRKRKTASTAKPKQPEEKQGEYLIGTDENVLTLRTTYASKHNAQRAAKSNWERLQRGAAKFSIQLAKGRADLYPEVPVKVTGFKKQIDEADWTLVTVTHSVSDSGFTTALELEVKIDDMDME
;
A
#
# COMPACT_ATOMS: atom_id res chain seq x y z
N ALA A 1 5.39 11.36 -9.74
CA ALA A 1 5.23 11.40 -11.20
C ALA A 1 6.60 11.21 -11.82
N ALA A 2 6.71 10.48 -12.93
CA ALA A 2 7.99 10.23 -13.61
C ALA A 2 7.84 10.56 -15.09
N VAL A 3 8.89 11.13 -15.70
CA VAL A 3 8.91 11.38 -17.15
C VAL A 3 9.53 10.16 -17.84
N LYS A 4 8.78 9.51 -18.73
CA LYS A 4 9.29 8.45 -19.62
C LYS A 4 8.79 8.70 -21.03
N ASN A 5 9.68 8.61 -22.02
CA ASN A 5 9.37 8.81 -23.44
C ASN A 5 8.60 10.12 -23.71
N GLY A 6 9.02 11.23 -23.08
CA GLY A 6 8.37 12.54 -23.23
C GLY A 6 7.02 12.71 -22.51
N ASN A 7 6.52 11.68 -21.83
CA ASN A 7 5.24 11.70 -21.13
C ASN A 7 5.41 11.73 -19.61
N LEU A 8 4.65 12.59 -18.93
CA LEU A 8 4.56 12.60 -17.47
C LEU A 8 3.57 11.53 -17.00
N LEU A 9 4.08 10.48 -16.38
CA LEU A 9 3.30 9.35 -15.90
C LEU A 9 2.78 9.62 -14.47
N PHE A 10 1.45 9.60 -14.32
CA PHE A 10 0.75 9.54 -13.04
C PHE A 10 0.18 8.14 -12.84
N ILE A 11 0.98 7.26 -12.24
CA ILE A 11 0.57 5.90 -11.92
C ILE A 11 0.45 5.81 -10.40
N ARG A 12 -0.67 5.27 -9.90
CA ARG A 12 -0.80 4.95 -8.48
C ARG A 12 0.06 3.73 -8.19
N GLN A 13 0.96 3.86 -7.22
CA GLN A 13 1.88 2.79 -6.86
C GLN A 13 1.15 1.55 -6.35
N GLY A 14 1.60 0.37 -6.76
CA GLY A 14 1.10 -0.92 -6.31
C GLY A 14 -0.16 -1.43 -7.02
N GLN A 15 -0.57 -0.81 -8.14
CA GLN A 15 -1.73 -1.28 -8.90
C GLN A 15 -1.39 -2.34 -9.96
N ALA A 16 -0.11 -2.56 -10.26
CA ALA A 16 0.34 -3.50 -11.31
C ALA A 16 -0.36 -3.26 -12.67
N LYS A 17 -0.70 -2.00 -12.95
CA LYS A 17 -1.38 -1.54 -14.17
C LYS A 17 -0.48 -0.55 -14.89
N THR A 18 -0.48 -0.64 -16.21
CA THR A 18 0.16 0.37 -17.07
C THR A 18 -0.57 1.71 -16.98
N ALA A 19 0.03 2.78 -17.48
CA ALA A 19 -0.63 4.09 -17.56
C ALA A 19 -1.94 4.08 -18.39
N SER A 20 -2.10 3.10 -19.28
CA SER A 20 -3.34 2.87 -20.04
C SER A 20 -4.39 2.04 -19.29
N GLY A 21 -4.11 1.61 -18.06
CA GLY A 21 -4.98 0.76 -17.24
C GLY A 21 -4.88 -0.74 -17.54
N LYS A 22 -4.14 -1.15 -18.58
CA LYS A 22 -3.92 -2.57 -18.90
C LYS A 22 -3.09 -3.25 -17.81
N PRO A 23 -3.42 -4.48 -17.39
CA PRO A 23 -2.63 -5.23 -16.42
C PRO A 23 -1.24 -5.55 -16.98
N ILE A 24 -0.22 -5.43 -16.13
CA ILE A 24 1.15 -5.81 -16.48
C ILE A 24 1.29 -7.34 -16.35
N PRO A 25 1.92 -8.03 -17.32
CA PRO A 25 2.13 -9.48 -17.23
C PRO A 25 2.99 -9.86 -16.02
N VAL A 26 2.64 -10.98 -15.38
CA VAL A 26 3.37 -11.49 -14.22
C VAL A 26 4.68 -12.11 -14.65
N MET A 27 5.76 -11.73 -13.97
CA MET A 27 7.11 -12.22 -14.25
C MET A 27 7.59 -13.21 -13.21
N THR A 28 8.27 -14.28 -13.62
CA THR A 28 8.79 -15.29 -12.68
C THR A 28 10.28 -15.09 -12.38
N ILE A 29 10.62 -15.05 -11.09
CA ILE A 29 12.00 -15.03 -10.58
C ILE A 29 12.28 -16.32 -9.82
N ILE A 30 13.28 -17.06 -10.27
CA ILE A 30 13.69 -18.33 -9.67
C ILE A 30 14.90 -18.06 -8.78
N ARG A 31 15.00 -18.75 -7.64
CA ARG A 31 16.15 -18.66 -6.73
C ARG A 31 17.50 -18.89 -7.42
N SER A 32 17.56 -19.75 -8.45
CA SER A 32 18.80 -20.03 -9.19
C SER A 32 19.32 -18.86 -10.03
N LEU A 33 18.53 -17.79 -10.20
CA LEU A 33 18.94 -16.60 -10.97
C LEU A 33 19.77 -15.62 -10.15
N GLY A 34 19.90 -15.81 -8.84
CA GLY A 34 20.58 -14.87 -7.95
C GLY A 34 21.24 -15.54 -6.76
N ASP A 35 22.22 -14.86 -6.19
CA ASP A 35 23.10 -15.43 -5.17
C ASP A 35 22.71 -14.97 -3.74
N GLY A 36 22.17 -13.75 -3.63
CA GLY A 36 21.80 -13.11 -2.37
C GLY A 36 20.36 -12.64 -2.36
N HIS A 37 19.66 -12.89 -1.24
CA HIS A 37 18.34 -12.32 -0.98
C HIS A 37 18.21 -11.88 0.47
N GLN A 38 17.38 -10.88 0.70
CA GLN A 38 16.98 -10.41 2.01
C GLN A 38 15.46 -10.41 2.09
N PHE A 39 14.90 -10.95 3.16
CA PHE A 39 13.48 -10.93 3.43
C PHE A 39 13.23 -10.31 4.80
N SER A 40 12.39 -9.28 4.85
CA SER A 40 11.92 -8.71 6.10
C SER A 40 10.40 -8.58 6.06
N MET A 41 9.78 -8.89 7.18
CA MET A 41 8.35 -8.74 7.38
C MET A 41 8.16 -7.86 8.61
N ALA A 42 7.57 -6.68 8.40
CA ALA A 42 7.18 -5.80 9.48
C ALA A 42 5.89 -6.35 10.13
N ASP A 43 5.79 -6.19 11.44
CA ASP A 43 4.62 -6.63 12.18
C ASP A 43 3.38 -5.81 11.76
N ARG A 44 2.38 -6.51 11.21
CA ARG A 44 1.14 -5.96 10.66
C ARG A 44 0.24 -5.32 11.74
N GLY A 45 0.56 -5.55 13.02
CA GLY A 45 -0.20 -5.05 14.16
C GLY A 45 0.22 -3.67 14.69
N ALA A 46 1.25 -3.04 14.12
CA ALA A 46 1.73 -1.76 14.66
C ALA A 46 0.70 -0.64 14.51
N TYR A 47 -0.16 -0.67 13.48
CA TYR A 47 -1.21 0.33 13.31
C TYR A 47 -2.47 -0.28 12.74
N THR A 48 -3.56 -0.05 13.45
CA THR A 48 -4.90 -0.48 13.07
C THR A 48 -5.64 0.56 12.26
N GLY A 49 -5.18 1.81 12.20
CA GLY A 49 -5.80 2.84 11.36
C GLY A 49 -4.98 4.10 11.14
N VAL A 50 -5.49 5.00 10.29
CA VAL A 50 -4.97 6.36 10.08
C VAL A 50 -6.08 7.39 10.28
N VAL A 51 -5.78 8.46 11.02
CA VAL A 51 -6.68 9.61 11.24
C VAL A 51 -6.09 10.87 10.63
N ALA A 52 -6.93 11.65 9.94
CA ALA A 52 -6.57 12.94 9.38
C ALA A 52 -7.54 14.03 9.84
N ASN A 53 -6.99 15.18 10.21
CA ASN A 53 -7.76 16.34 10.69
C ASN A 53 -8.02 17.34 9.58
N TRP A 54 -9.14 18.04 9.61
CA TRP A 54 -9.42 19.13 8.69
C TRP A 54 -10.10 20.32 9.38
N LEU A 55 -9.95 21.50 8.79
CA LEU A 55 -10.43 22.77 9.31
C LEU A 55 -11.77 23.11 8.64
N ASN A 56 -12.82 23.23 9.45
CA ASN A 56 -14.13 23.69 8.98
C ASN A 56 -14.30 25.17 9.36
N THR A 57 -14.23 26.07 8.38
CA THR A 57 -14.38 27.52 8.59
C THR A 57 -15.81 28.02 8.45
N ARG A 58 -16.78 27.14 8.13
CA ARG A 58 -18.18 27.50 7.90
C ARG A 58 -19.06 27.37 9.15
N THR A 59 -18.56 26.75 10.21
CA THR A 59 -19.34 26.47 11.42
C THR A 59 -18.41 26.62 12.63
N THR A 60 -18.76 27.51 13.57
CA THR A 60 -18.01 27.73 14.83
C THR A 60 -18.18 26.56 15.80
N GLU A 61 -19.11 25.66 15.50
CA GLU A 61 -19.32 24.42 16.25
C GLU A 61 -18.62 23.24 15.58
N LYS A 62 -17.99 22.49 16.45
CA LYS A 62 -17.16 21.33 16.18
C LYS A 62 -18.04 20.18 15.63
N PRO A 63 -17.99 19.62 14.38
CA PRO A 63 -18.86 18.49 13.92
C PRO A 63 -18.21 17.09 13.61
N GLU A 64 -18.56 16.00 14.36
CA GLU A 64 -17.95 14.63 14.64
C GLU A 64 -18.71 13.74 13.73
N VAL A 65 -18.00 12.96 12.93
CA VAL A 65 -18.64 11.90 12.18
C VAL A 65 -17.80 10.65 12.35
N LYS A 66 -18.30 9.76 13.21
CA LYS A 66 -17.78 8.42 13.46
C LYS A 66 -18.27 7.49 12.34
N VAL A 67 -17.36 6.92 11.56
CA VAL A 67 -17.67 5.82 10.64
C VAL A 67 -17.10 4.53 11.21
N LYS A 68 -17.97 3.55 11.46
CA LYS A 68 -17.63 2.24 12.03
C LYS A 68 -17.67 1.16 10.96
N ARG A 69 -16.69 0.25 10.98
CA ARG A 69 -16.76 -1.02 10.23
C ARG A 69 -17.71 -1.99 10.95
N LYS A 70 -18.78 -2.46 10.29
CA LYS A 70 -19.62 -3.57 10.80
C LYS A 70 -18.89 -4.90 10.57
N ARG A 71 -18.52 -5.62 11.64
CA ARG A 71 -18.29 -7.07 11.60
C ARG A 71 -19.64 -7.77 11.51
N LYS A 72 -19.85 -8.69 10.54
CA LYS A 72 -20.95 -9.67 10.60
C LYS A 72 -20.71 -10.58 11.82
N ARG A 73 -21.38 -10.30 12.94
CA ARG A 73 -21.58 -11.27 14.03
C ARG A 73 -22.92 -11.97 13.78
N LYS A 74 -22.90 -13.31 13.75
CA LYS A 74 -24.10 -14.14 13.82
C LYS A 74 -24.78 -13.94 15.20
N THR A 75 -26.11 -14.09 15.18
CA THR A 75 -27.10 -14.26 16.27
C THR A 75 -27.47 -13.08 17.18
N ALA A 76 -28.73 -12.65 16.96
CA ALA A 76 -29.74 -11.98 17.78
C ALA A 76 -29.42 -11.50 19.21
N SER A 77 -29.73 -10.23 19.47
CA SER A 77 -30.79 -9.84 20.43
C SER A 77 -31.01 -8.31 20.42
N THR A 78 -32.19 -7.96 20.89
CA THR A 78 -33.01 -6.78 20.63
C THR A 78 -32.67 -5.57 21.52
N ALA A 79 -32.53 -4.36 20.95
CA ALA A 79 -32.92 -3.09 21.59
C ALA A 79 -32.83 -1.90 20.59
N LYS A 80 -33.85 -1.02 20.64
CA LYS A 80 -34.15 0.12 19.76
C LYS A 80 -33.27 1.37 20.03
N PRO A 81 -33.32 2.41 19.17
CA PRO A 81 -32.15 3.21 18.77
C PRO A 81 -31.92 4.44 19.65
N LYS A 82 -30.65 4.78 19.86
CA LYS A 82 -30.23 6.10 20.36
C LYS A 82 -29.46 6.77 19.24
N GLN A 83 -30.06 7.78 18.60
CA GLN A 83 -29.34 8.68 17.69
C GLN A 83 -28.33 9.48 18.52
N PRO A 84 -27.07 9.63 18.06
CA PRO A 84 -26.23 10.69 18.56
C PRO A 84 -25.69 11.59 17.44
N GLU A 85 -25.80 12.88 17.71
CA GLU A 85 -25.49 14.07 16.91
C GLU A 85 -23.99 14.24 16.58
N GLU A 86 -23.72 15.03 15.54
CA GLU A 86 -22.42 15.29 14.94
C GLU A 86 -21.57 16.34 15.75
N LYS A 87 -20.42 15.94 16.37
CA LYS A 87 -19.42 16.79 17.14
C LYS A 87 -17.82 16.71 16.93
N GLN A 88 -17.12 17.46 16.08
CA GLN A 88 -15.75 17.37 15.45
C GLN A 88 -15.11 16.10 14.80
N GLY A 89 -15.04 16.01 13.46
CA GLY A 89 -14.87 14.74 12.72
C GLY A 89 -13.43 14.30 12.51
N GLU A 90 -12.95 13.43 13.40
CA GLU A 90 -11.85 12.51 13.13
C GLU A 90 -12.29 11.44 12.12
N TYR A 91 -11.66 11.44 10.94
CA TYR A 91 -11.90 10.41 9.93
C TYR A 91 -10.92 9.26 10.15
N LEU A 92 -11.40 8.16 10.73
CA LEU A 92 -10.65 6.94 11.04
C LEU A 92 -10.88 5.87 9.95
N ILE A 93 -9.83 5.47 9.24
CA ILE A 93 -9.81 4.22 8.45
C ILE A 93 -9.08 3.19 9.30
N GLY A 94 -9.78 2.23 9.91
CA GLY A 94 -9.13 1.22 10.77
C GLY A 94 -9.93 0.66 11.95
N THR A 95 -9.32 -0.20 12.78
CA THR A 95 -9.80 -0.55 14.14
C THR A 95 -9.09 0.30 15.21
N ASP A 96 -9.55 0.31 16.46
CA ASP A 96 -9.11 1.26 17.52
C ASP A 96 -7.79 0.90 18.23
N GLU A 97 -7.17 -0.23 17.93
CA GLU A 97 -5.98 -0.72 18.63
C GLU A 97 -4.68 -0.22 17.97
N ASN A 98 -4.36 1.08 18.13
CA ASN A 98 -3.17 1.83 17.65
C ASN A 98 -3.33 2.57 16.30
N VAL A 99 -3.56 3.88 16.36
CA VAL A 99 -3.92 4.71 15.21
C VAL A 99 -2.82 5.73 14.88
N LEU A 100 -2.45 5.84 13.61
CA LEU A 100 -1.53 6.86 13.11
C LEU A 100 -2.28 8.17 12.84
N THR A 101 -2.09 9.17 13.69
CA THR A 101 -2.68 10.51 13.50
C THR A 101 -1.77 11.39 12.64
N LEU A 102 -2.29 11.87 11.50
CA LEU A 102 -1.57 12.80 10.63
C LEU A 102 -1.48 14.18 11.31
N ARG A 103 -0.25 14.71 11.40
CA ARG A 103 0.03 16.02 12.01
C ARG A 103 -0.58 17.20 11.25
N THR A 104 -0.75 17.05 9.93
CA THR A 104 -1.23 18.14 9.06
C THR A 104 -2.73 18.25 9.12
N THR A 105 -3.23 19.45 9.43
CA THR A 105 -4.64 19.80 9.29
C THR A 105 -4.94 20.22 7.85
N TYR A 106 -5.92 19.60 7.22
CA TYR A 106 -6.32 19.87 5.85
C TYR A 106 -7.43 20.93 5.75
N ALA A 107 -7.54 21.61 4.59
CA ALA A 107 -8.58 22.63 4.39
C ALA A 107 -9.99 22.07 4.16
N SER A 108 -10.13 20.80 3.76
CA SER A 108 -11.42 20.18 3.44
C SER A 108 -11.49 18.73 3.88
N LYS A 109 -12.72 18.25 4.16
CA LYS A 109 -13.00 16.84 4.46
C LYS A 109 -12.48 15.90 3.36
N HIS A 110 -12.69 16.27 2.10
CA HIS A 110 -12.24 15.46 0.95
C HIS A 110 -10.72 15.29 0.93
N ASN A 111 -9.97 16.35 1.23
CA ASN A 111 -8.51 16.30 1.25
C ASN A 111 -7.99 15.45 2.41
N ALA A 112 -8.58 15.58 3.60
CA ALA A 112 -8.25 14.74 4.74
C ALA A 112 -8.55 13.25 4.47
N GLN A 113 -9.70 12.94 3.86
CA GLN A 113 -10.05 11.57 3.50
C GLN A 113 -9.06 10.96 2.51
N ARG A 114 -8.69 11.69 1.46
CA ARG A 114 -7.69 11.24 0.48
C ARG A 114 -6.32 11.01 1.14
N ALA A 115 -5.92 11.91 2.03
CA ALA A 115 -4.66 11.80 2.76
C ALA A 115 -4.63 10.62 3.73
N ALA A 116 -5.71 10.41 4.50
CA ALA A 116 -5.87 9.26 5.38
C ALA A 116 -5.79 7.95 4.57
N LYS A 117 -6.55 7.85 3.47
CA LYS A 117 -6.52 6.67 2.58
C LYS A 117 -5.10 6.41 2.05
N SER A 118 -4.44 7.43 1.51
CA SER A 118 -3.11 7.28 0.92
C SER A 118 -2.06 6.85 1.93
N ASN A 119 -2.13 7.36 3.17
CA ASN A 119 -1.22 6.96 4.25
C ASN A 119 -1.54 5.56 4.75
N TRP A 120 -2.82 5.20 4.86
CA TRP A 120 -3.24 3.86 5.23
C TRP A 120 -2.71 2.83 4.23
N GLU A 121 -2.93 3.07 2.94
CA GLU A 121 -2.38 2.19 1.92
C GLU A 121 -0.85 2.19 1.91
N ARG A 122 -0.19 3.32 2.18
CA ARG A 122 1.27 3.36 2.31
C ARG A 122 1.78 2.54 3.48
N LEU A 123 1.03 2.49 4.59
CA LEU A 123 1.40 1.76 5.79
C LEU A 123 1.19 0.25 5.62
N GLN A 124 0.16 -0.11 4.87
CA GLN A 124 -0.07 -1.49 4.46
C GLN A 124 0.99 -1.94 3.43
N ARG A 125 1.34 -1.08 2.47
CA ARG A 125 2.48 -1.29 1.56
C ARG A 125 3.80 -1.29 2.34
N GLY A 126 4.69 -2.23 2.08
CA GLY A 126 5.94 -2.39 2.85
C GLY A 126 5.82 -3.22 4.14
N ALA A 127 4.66 -3.84 4.39
CA ALA A 127 4.51 -4.86 5.45
C ALA A 127 5.45 -6.06 5.25
N ALA A 128 5.81 -6.36 4.02
CA ALA A 128 6.87 -7.32 3.71
C ALA A 128 7.69 -6.80 2.54
N LYS A 129 9.01 -6.85 2.72
CA LYS A 129 10.02 -6.44 1.76
C LYS A 129 10.88 -7.63 1.42
N PHE A 130 11.12 -7.81 0.14
CA PHE A 130 11.99 -8.85 -0.38
C PHE A 130 12.96 -8.21 -1.37
N SER A 131 14.25 -8.39 -1.14
CA SER A 131 15.29 -7.93 -2.05
C SER A 131 16.09 -9.12 -2.56
N ILE A 132 16.46 -9.09 -3.83
CA ILE A 132 17.27 -10.12 -4.47
C ILE A 132 18.22 -9.49 -5.48
N GLN A 133 19.45 -9.99 -5.53
CA GLN A 133 20.42 -9.64 -6.56
C GLN A 133 20.52 -10.76 -7.58
N LEU A 134 20.19 -10.44 -8.84
CA LEU A 134 20.30 -11.36 -9.96
C LEU A 134 21.72 -11.33 -10.53
N ALA A 135 22.29 -12.52 -10.76
CA ALA A 135 23.63 -12.68 -11.33
C ALA A 135 23.67 -12.27 -12.81
N LYS A 136 22.60 -12.55 -13.55
CA LYS A 136 22.41 -12.09 -14.93
C LYS A 136 21.42 -10.94 -14.96
N GLY A 137 21.86 -9.80 -15.47
CA GLY A 137 21.02 -8.61 -15.57
C GLY A 137 19.86 -8.82 -16.54
N ARG A 138 18.73 -8.20 -16.20
CA ARG A 138 17.42 -8.41 -16.84
C ARG A 138 16.77 -7.07 -17.17
N ALA A 139 17.03 -6.56 -18.38
CA ALA A 139 16.52 -5.27 -18.84
C ALA A 139 14.99 -5.27 -19.12
N ASP A 140 14.36 -6.44 -19.10
CA ASP A 140 12.91 -6.62 -19.20
C ASP A 140 12.17 -6.24 -17.91
N LEU A 141 12.88 -6.11 -16.79
CA LEU A 141 12.30 -5.75 -15.51
C LEU A 141 12.19 -4.24 -15.34
N TYR A 142 11.02 -3.78 -14.91
CA TYR A 142 10.77 -2.39 -14.55
C TYR A 142 9.86 -2.32 -13.30
N PRO A 143 9.83 -1.18 -12.60
CA PRO A 143 8.93 -0.99 -11.46
C PRO A 143 7.46 -1.20 -11.81
N GLU A 144 6.64 -1.58 -10.84
CA GLU A 144 5.21 -1.95 -10.94
C GLU A 144 4.92 -3.30 -11.60
N VAL A 145 5.94 -4.04 -12.08
CA VAL A 145 5.74 -5.40 -12.59
C VAL A 145 5.35 -6.33 -11.44
N PRO A 146 4.22 -7.07 -11.55
CA PRO A 146 3.91 -8.13 -10.61
C PRO A 146 4.88 -9.30 -10.83
N VAL A 147 5.45 -9.81 -9.77
CA VAL A 147 6.48 -10.84 -9.79
C VAL A 147 6.04 -12.03 -8.95
N LYS A 148 6.21 -13.22 -9.51
CA LYS A 148 6.13 -14.49 -8.78
C LYS A 148 7.53 -14.98 -8.49
N VAL A 149 7.81 -15.25 -7.23
CA VAL A 149 9.10 -15.76 -6.79
C VAL A 149 8.97 -17.26 -6.54
N THR A 150 9.95 -18.06 -6.97
CA THR A 150 9.93 -19.52 -6.83
C THR A 150 11.27 -20.05 -6.33
N GLY A 151 11.21 -21.03 -5.43
CA GLY A 151 12.39 -21.70 -4.88
C GLY A 151 12.87 -21.12 -3.55
N PHE A 152 12.04 -20.32 -2.88
CA PHE A 152 12.29 -19.83 -1.53
C PHE A 152 11.38 -20.55 -0.53
N LYS A 153 11.34 -20.05 0.71
CA LYS A 153 10.42 -20.58 1.72
C LYS A 153 8.98 -20.35 1.27
N LYS A 154 8.08 -21.26 1.64
CA LYS A 154 6.66 -21.23 1.24
C LYS A 154 6.00 -19.87 1.45
N GLN A 155 6.30 -19.19 2.55
CA GLN A 155 5.77 -17.87 2.87
C GLN A 155 6.17 -16.77 1.86
N ILE A 156 7.32 -16.92 1.20
CA ILE A 156 7.82 -15.99 0.17
C ILE A 156 7.23 -16.35 -1.18
N ASP A 157 7.17 -17.65 -1.51
CA ASP A 157 6.68 -18.13 -2.81
C ASP A 157 5.15 -17.96 -3.00
N GLU A 158 4.38 -18.00 -1.91
CA GLU A 158 2.92 -17.84 -1.91
C GLU A 158 2.48 -16.36 -1.92
N ALA A 159 3.39 -15.44 -1.61
CA ALA A 159 3.09 -14.02 -1.59
C ALA A 159 3.09 -13.41 -3.00
N ASP A 160 2.14 -12.51 -3.25
CA ASP A 160 2.10 -11.72 -4.48
C ASP A 160 3.09 -10.55 -4.35
N TRP A 161 4.16 -10.55 -5.14
CA TRP A 161 5.15 -9.49 -5.10
C TRP A 161 4.90 -8.46 -6.19
N THR A 162 5.12 -7.18 -5.86
CA THR A 162 5.21 -6.08 -6.83
C THR A 162 6.60 -5.50 -6.76
N LEU A 163 7.19 -5.28 -7.93
CA LEU A 163 8.53 -4.72 -8.04
C LEU A 163 8.49 -3.21 -7.79
N VAL A 164 9.21 -2.72 -6.77
CA VAL A 164 9.28 -1.31 -6.39
C VAL A 164 10.48 -0.62 -7.01
N THR A 165 11.67 -1.20 -6.84
CA THR A 165 12.93 -0.64 -7.32
C THR A 165 13.66 -1.66 -8.18
N VAL A 166 14.07 -1.25 -9.39
CA VAL A 166 15.01 -1.98 -10.22
C VAL A 166 16.28 -1.14 -10.33
N THR A 167 17.41 -1.71 -9.92
CA THR A 167 18.72 -1.10 -10.11
C THR A 167 19.54 -1.98 -11.03
N HIS A 168 19.82 -1.45 -12.22
CA HIS A 168 20.71 -2.08 -13.19
C HIS A 168 22.13 -1.56 -12.99
N SER A 169 23.10 -2.45 -12.87
CA SER A 169 24.52 -2.08 -12.80
C SER A 169 25.28 -2.75 -13.95
N VAL A 170 26.10 -1.96 -14.64
CA VAL A 170 26.99 -2.42 -15.71
C VAL A 170 28.42 -2.08 -15.26
N SER A 171 29.22 -3.11 -15.01
CA SER A 171 30.61 -2.99 -14.58
C SER A 171 31.47 -4.05 -15.28
N ASP A 172 32.78 -4.05 -15.01
CA ASP A 172 33.71 -5.07 -15.56
C ASP A 172 33.34 -6.50 -15.16
N SER A 173 32.60 -6.67 -14.06
CA SER A 173 32.01 -7.94 -13.62
C SER A 173 30.74 -8.36 -14.38
N GLY A 174 30.28 -7.54 -15.34
CA GLY A 174 29.13 -7.81 -16.20
C GLY A 174 27.89 -6.98 -15.88
N PHE A 175 26.77 -7.42 -16.44
CA PHE A 175 25.46 -6.79 -16.25
C PHE A 175 24.71 -7.48 -15.13
N THR A 176 24.43 -6.77 -14.04
CA THR A 176 23.71 -7.28 -12.87
C THR A 176 22.43 -6.47 -12.63
N THR A 177 21.48 -7.05 -11.89
CA THR A 177 20.23 -6.36 -11.55
C THR A 177 19.85 -6.65 -10.11
N ALA A 178 19.76 -5.60 -9.31
CA ALA A 178 19.25 -5.65 -7.94
C ALA A 178 17.78 -5.25 -7.95
N LEU A 179 16.97 -6.03 -7.23
CA LEU A 179 15.52 -5.87 -7.18
C LEU A 179 15.07 -5.66 -5.75
N GLU A 180 14.10 -4.75 -5.58
CA GLU A 180 13.34 -4.58 -4.35
C GLU A 180 11.87 -4.81 -4.66
N LEU A 181 11.26 -5.72 -3.90
CA LEU A 181 9.89 -6.17 -4.03
C LEU A 181 9.13 -5.94 -2.73
N GLU A 182 7.88 -5.56 -2.86
CA GLU A 182 6.94 -5.43 -1.75
C GLU A 182 5.70 -6.27 -2.02
N VAL A 183 5.02 -6.71 -0.95
CA VAL A 183 3.79 -7.49 -1.10
C VAL A 183 2.67 -6.62 -1.68
N LYS A 184 2.07 -7.13 -2.75
CA LYS A 184 0.85 -6.58 -3.34
C LYS A 184 -0.30 -6.78 -2.36
N ILE A 185 -1.02 -5.70 -2.09
CA ILE A 185 -2.29 -5.77 -1.37
C ILE A 185 -3.38 -5.49 -2.38
N ASP A 186 -4.29 -6.44 -2.55
CA ASP A 186 -5.46 -6.25 -3.39
C ASP A 186 -6.34 -5.12 -2.84
N ASP A 187 -6.92 -4.37 -3.78
CA ASP A 187 -7.65 -3.13 -3.54
C ASP A 187 -8.58 -3.25 -2.32
N MET A 188 -8.30 -2.44 -1.29
CA MET A 188 -9.22 -2.28 -0.17
C MET A 188 -10.36 -1.36 -0.63
N ASP A 189 -11.51 -1.97 -0.93
CA ASP A 189 -12.74 -1.24 -1.19
C ASP A 189 -13.13 -0.41 0.04
N MET A 190 -13.28 0.89 -0.17
CA MET A 190 -13.90 1.79 0.78
C MET A 190 -15.35 1.95 0.36
N GLU A 191 -16.28 1.44 1.15
CA GLU A 191 -17.66 1.92 1.18
C GLU A 191 -17.77 3.16 2.06
#